data_AF-A0A7K9ICP2-F1
#
_entry.id   AF-A0A7K9ICP2-F1
#
_cell.length_a   1.000
_cell.length_b   1.000
_cell.length_c   1.000
_cell.angle_alpha   90.00
_cell.angle_beta   90.00
_cell.angle_gamma   90.00
#
_symmetry.space_group_name_H-M   'P 1'
#
loop_
_entity.id
_entity.type
_entity.pdbx_description
1 polymer ?
#
loop_
_entity_poly.entity_id
_entity_poly.type
_entity_poly.pdbx_seq_one_letter_code
_entity_poly.pdbx_strand_id
1 'polypeptide(L)'
;CFCPPDCTCIWTDWIDVSYPKADKDSGDYETFENIQLNIPNWVCAKVENISCRAERYPNRTIEELGQKVECSVETGLVCNNRDQIPGGVIPMPFCLNYEISVCCTPDIPECLTGATTTS
;
A
#
# COMPACT_ATOMS: atom_id res chain seq x y z
N CYS A 1 -27.17 25.15 12.63
CA CYS A 1 -26.64 23.85 13.08
C CYS A 1 -25.37 23.61 12.29
N PHE A 2 -24.20 23.59 12.93
CA PHE A 2 -22.93 23.30 12.26
C PHE A 2 -22.64 21.83 12.54
N CYS A 3 -22.66 20.98 11.52
CA CYS A 3 -22.12 19.63 11.65
C CYS A 3 -20.62 19.75 11.39
N PRO A 4 -19.75 19.39 12.34
CA PRO A 4 -18.32 19.34 12.06
C PRO A 4 -18.06 18.37 10.89
N PRO A 5 -17.06 18.64 10.04
CA PRO A 5 -16.68 17.74 8.97
C PRO A 5 -16.21 16.40 9.54
N ASP A 6 -16.61 15.30 8.91
CA ASP A 6 -16.10 13.97 9.23
C ASP A 6 -14.69 13.83 8.65
N CYS A 7 -13.69 13.84 9.52
CA CYS A 7 -12.28 13.71 9.17
C CYS A 7 -11.77 12.26 9.31
N THR A 8 -12.67 11.29 9.42
CA THR A 8 -12.30 9.88 9.40
C THR A 8 -11.70 9.54 8.04
N CYS A 9 -10.55 8.85 8.04
CA CYS A 9 -9.93 8.42 6.80
C CYS A 9 -10.83 7.37 6.09
N ILE A 10 -10.84 7.44 4.76
CA ILE A 10 -11.66 6.57 3.92
C ILE A 10 -10.72 5.60 3.23
N TRP A 11 -10.99 4.30 3.36
CA TRP A 11 -10.25 3.26 2.66
C TRP A 11 -10.54 3.30 1.16
N THR A 12 -9.49 3.26 0.35
CA THR A 12 -9.61 3.09 -1.09
C THR A 12 -10.02 1.66 -1.44
N ASP A 13 -10.51 1.48 -2.66
CA ASP A 13 -10.44 0.17 -3.30
C ASP A 13 -8.98 -0.32 -3.36
N TRP A 14 -8.80 -1.61 -3.59
CA TRP A 14 -7.47 -2.18 -3.77
C TRP A 14 -6.83 -1.64 -5.05
N ILE A 15 -5.58 -1.20 -4.92
CA ILE A 15 -4.75 -0.61 -5.96
C ILE A 15 -3.67 -1.64 -6.29
N ASP A 16 -3.61 -1.98 -7.57
CA ASP A 16 -2.66 -2.90 -8.18
C ASP A 16 -2.24 -2.28 -9.52
N VAL A 17 -1.06 -1.68 -9.58
CA VAL A 17 -0.52 -0.99 -10.76
C VAL A 17 0.83 -1.56 -11.22
N SER A 18 1.43 -2.45 -10.44
CA SER A 18 2.68 -3.12 -10.72
C SER A 18 2.47 -4.63 -10.76
N TYR A 19 3.24 -5.31 -11.63
CA TYR A 19 3.19 -6.75 -11.76
C TYR A 19 4.60 -7.35 -11.82
N PRO A 20 4.97 -8.26 -10.91
CA PRO A 20 6.30 -8.85 -10.89
C PRO A 20 6.51 -9.80 -12.07
N LYS A 21 7.70 -9.71 -12.68
CA LYS A 21 8.17 -10.64 -13.71
C LYS A 21 9.15 -11.63 -13.09
N ALA A 22 9.35 -12.77 -13.75
CA ALA A 22 10.37 -13.75 -13.36
C ALA A 22 11.79 -13.30 -13.75
N ASP A 23 12.20 -12.10 -13.31
CA ASP A 23 13.51 -11.49 -13.54
C ASP A 23 14.05 -10.92 -12.23
N LYS A 24 15.36 -11.03 -11.96
CA LYS A 24 15.94 -10.63 -10.66
C LYS A 24 15.80 -9.13 -10.37
N ASP A 25 15.81 -8.31 -11.43
CA ASP A 25 15.76 -6.86 -11.38
C ASP A 25 14.31 -6.34 -11.45
N SER A 26 13.35 -7.26 -11.56
CA SER A 26 11.93 -6.99 -11.37
C SER A 26 11.54 -7.12 -9.89
N GLY A 27 10.28 -6.88 -9.61
CA GLY A 27 9.70 -6.82 -8.29
C GLY A 27 8.27 -6.36 -8.40
N ASP A 28 7.67 -6.09 -7.26
CA ASP A 28 6.33 -5.54 -7.19
C ASP A 28 6.31 -4.25 -6.37
N TYR A 29 5.65 -3.22 -6.91
CA TYR A 29 5.90 -1.84 -6.52
C TYR A 29 4.60 -1.01 -6.55
N GLU A 30 3.74 -1.24 -5.58
CA GLU A 30 2.58 -0.36 -5.31
C GLU A 30 3.03 0.89 -4.52
N THR A 31 3.98 1.63 -5.08
CA THR A 31 4.47 2.87 -4.48
C THR A 31 3.56 4.03 -4.86
N PHE A 32 3.47 5.05 -4.00
CA PHE A 32 2.67 6.23 -4.33
C PHE A 32 3.13 6.94 -5.61
N GLU A 33 4.42 6.88 -5.94
CA GLU A 33 4.95 7.36 -7.22
C GLU A 33 4.38 6.54 -8.39
N ASN A 34 4.43 5.21 -8.33
CA ASN A 34 3.88 4.36 -9.39
C ASN A 34 2.36 4.49 -9.52
N ILE A 35 1.65 4.63 -8.40
CA ILE A 35 0.21 4.84 -8.38
C ILE A 35 -0.12 6.18 -9.05
N GLN A 36 0.59 7.26 -8.73
CA GLN A 36 0.37 8.57 -9.36
C GLN A 36 0.67 8.56 -10.86
N LEU A 37 1.68 7.80 -11.30
CA LEU A 37 2.03 7.64 -12.71
C LEU A 37 0.97 6.88 -13.50
N ASN A 38 0.40 5.81 -12.92
CA ASN A 38 -0.59 4.96 -13.58
C ASN A 38 -2.04 5.45 -13.39
N ILE A 39 -2.32 6.17 -12.30
CA ILE A 39 -3.63 6.72 -11.93
C ILE A 39 -3.48 8.22 -11.62
N PRO A 40 -3.35 9.11 -12.64
CA PRO A 40 -3.07 10.53 -12.44
C PRO A 40 -4.12 11.30 -11.61
N ASN A 41 -5.34 10.77 -11.54
CA ASN A 41 -6.45 11.37 -10.79
C ASN A 41 -6.60 10.80 -9.37
N TRP A 42 -5.72 9.89 -8.96
CA TRP A 42 -5.68 9.42 -7.58
C TRP A 42 -5.17 10.55 -6.69
N VAL A 43 -5.97 10.93 -5.69
CA VAL A 43 -5.65 12.03 -4.77
C VAL A 43 -5.85 11.54 -3.35
N CYS A 44 -4.78 11.63 -2.56
CA CYS A 44 -4.79 11.30 -1.15
C CYS A 44 -3.93 12.34 -0.42
N ALA A 45 -4.56 13.28 0.27
CA ALA A 45 -3.86 14.38 0.92
C ALA A 45 -2.93 13.89 2.05
N LYS A 46 -3.37 12.87 2.77
CA LYS A 46 -2.57 12.19 3.80
C LYS A 46 -3.02 10.73 3.91
N VAL A 47 -2.06 9.82 3.86
CA VAL A 47 -2.26 8.40 4.17
C VAL A 47 -2.12 8.22 5.68
N GLU A 48 -3.20 7.85 6.37
CA GLU A 48 -3.18 7.56 7.81
C GLU A 48 -2.83 6.10 8.09
N ASN A 49 -3.22 5.21 7.17
CA ASN A 49 -3.01 3.77 7.33
C ASN A 49 -2.92 3.07 5.97
N ILE A 50 -2.30 1.90 5.94
CA ILE A 50 -2.11 1.08 4.74
C ILE A 50 -2.41 -0.39 5.07
N SER A 51 -3.03 -1.07 4.12
CA SER A 51 -3.19 -2.51 4.12
C SER A 51 -2.59 -3.06 2.85
N CYS A 52 -1.75 -4.09 2.98
CA CYS A 52 -1.13 -4.77 1.85
C CYS A 52 -1.48 -6.25 1.91
N ARG A 53 -1.77 -6.85 0.75
CA ARG A 53 -2.02 -8.30 0.65
C ARG A 53 -1.61 -8.83 -0.71
N ALA A 54 -1.34 -10.14 -0.78
CA ALA A 54 -1.16 -10.80 -2.07
C ALA A 54 -2.52 -11.05 -2.72
N GLU A 55 -2.68 -10.66 -3.99
CA GLU A 55 -3.95 -10.75 -4.75
C GLU A 55 -4.52 -12.17 -4.72
N ARG A 56 -3.66 -13.18 -4.91
CA ARG A 56 -4.05 -14.59 -4.92
C ARG A 56 -4.22 -15.23 -3.53
N TYR A 57 -3.76 -14.56 -2.48
CA TYR A 57 -3.81 -15.07 -1.11
C TYR A 57 -4.29 -14.00 -0.13
N PRO A 58 -5.50 -13.43 -0.33
CA PRO A 58 -5.96 -12.27 0.43
C PRO A 58 -6.21 -12.55 1.92
N ASN A 59 -6.30 -13.83 2.29
CA ASN A 59 -6.52 -14.29 3.67
C ASN A 59 -5.22 -14.70 4.37
N ARG A 60 -4.05 -14.52 3.74
CA ARG A 60 -2.75 -14.80 4.34
C ARG A 60 -2.02 -13.49 4.59
N THR A 61 -1.38 -13.43 5.74
CA THR A 61 -0.46 -12.34 6.08
C THR A 61 0.82 -12.43 5.24
N ILE A 62 1.53 -11.32 5.09
CA ILE A 62 2.81 -11.27 4.37
C ILE A 62 3.83 -12.21 5.03
N GLU A 63 3.82 -12.28 6.36
CA GLU A 63 4.70 -13.13 7.16
C GLU A 63 4.44 -14.62 6.86
N GLU A 64 3.19 -15.04 6.73
CA GLU A 64 2.83 -16.42 6.37
C GLU A 64 3.24 -16.80 4.94
N LEU A 65 3.31 -15.82 4.03
CA LEU A 65 3.79 -16.02 2.66
C LEU A 65 5.31 -16.23 2.62
N GLY A 66 6.04 -15.78 3.64
CA GLY A 66 7.49 -15.93 3.73
C GLY A 66 8.27 -15.03 2.76
N GLN A 67 7.63 -13.98 2.25
CA GLN A 67 8.23 -13.02 1.31
C GLN A 67 8.75 -11.80 2.05
N LYS A 68 9.90 -11.26 1.63
CA LYS A 68 10.40 -9.99 2.15
C LYS A 68 9.71 -8.85 1.40
N VAL A 69 8.78 -8.20 2.07
CA VAL A 69 7.98 -7.10 1.52
C VAL A 69 8.00 -5.95 2.51
N GLU A 70 8.23 -4.74 2.01
CA GLU A 70 8.00 -3.51 2.74
C GLU A 70 6.59 -3.02 2.45
N CYS A 71 5.80 -2.74 3.48
CA CYS A 71 4.47 -2.15 3.39
C CYS A 71 4.39 -1.02 4.41
N SER A 72 4.39 0.24 3.95
CA SER A 72 4.46 1.41 4.81
C SER A 72 3.58 2.56 4.32
N VAL A 73 3.14 3.41 5.24
CA VAL A 73 2.38 4.63 4.93
C VAL A 73 3.23 5.72 4.26
N GLU A 74 4.57 5.59 4.29
CA GLU A 74 5.49 6.56 3.70
C GLU A 74 5.79 6.24 2.23
N THR A 75 5.93 4.96 1.91
CA THR A 75 6.41 4.48 0.60
C THR A 75 5.35 3.74 -0.22
N GLY A 76 4.33 3.16 0.42
CA GLY A 76 3.42 2.19 -0.20
C GLY A 76 3.93 0.77 0.00
N LEU A 77 3.92 -0.05 -1.05
CA LEU A 77 4.50 -1.40 -1.03
C LEU A 77 5.70 -1.52 -1.96
N VAL A 78 6.75 -2.20 -1.45
CA VAL A 78 7.94 -2.54 -2.20
C VAL A 78 8.31 -3.99 -1.94
N CYS A 79 8.38 -4.78 -3.01
CA CYS A 79 8.92 -6.12 -3.04
C CYS A 79 9.99 -6.20 -4.14
N ASN A 80 11.21 -6.60 -3.80
CA ASN A 80 12.30 -6.76 -4.77
C ASN A 80 12.56 -8.24 -5.03
N ASN A 81 12.59 -8.70 -6.29
CA ASN A 81 12.83 -10.12 -6.57
C ASN A 81 14.20 -10.61 -6.07
N ARG A 82 15.23 -9.78 -6.20
CA ARG A 82 16.60 -10.04 -5.69
C ARG A 82 16.68 -10.32 -4.18
N ASP A 83 15.68 -9.89 -3.42
CA ASP A 83 15.64 -10.04 -1.97
C ASP A 83 14.92 -11.33 -1.54
N GLN A 84 14.26 -12.02 -2.48
CA GLN A 84 13.45 -13.19 -2.19
C GLN A 84 14.31 -14.44 -2.11
N ILE A 85 14.25 -15.10 -0.95
CA ILE A 85 14.88 -16.40 -0.74
C ILE A 85 13.78 -17.46 -0.84
N PRO A 86 13.88 -18.46 -1.74
CA PRO A 86 12.92 -19.55 -1.80
C PRO A 86 12.81 -20.25 -0.44
N GLY A 87 11.62 -20.24 0.14
CA GLY A 87 11.35 -20.79 1.46
C GLY A 87 9.93 -20.46 1.93
N GLY A 88 9.49 -21.03 3.06
CA GLY A 88 8.17 -20.77 3.61
C GLY A 88 7.04 -21.58 2.94
N VAL A 89 5.80 -21.13 3.11
CA VAL A 89 4.60 -21.83 2.60
C VAL A 89 4.50 -21.74 1.08
N ILE A 90 4.95 -20.63 0.48
CA ILE A 90 4.95 -20.40 -0.96
C ILE A 90 6.41 -20.25 -1.43
N PRO A 91 7.04 -21.30 -1.99
CA PRO A 91 8.45 -21.30 -2.33
C PRO A 91 8.73 -20.59 -3.67
N MET A 92 8.36 -19.31 -3.78
CA MET A 92 8.57 -18.51 -4.98
C MET A 92 9.89 -17.73 -4.90
N PRO A 93 10.79 -17.84 -5.89
CA PRO A 93 12.06 -17.08 -5.93
C PRO A 93 11.90 -15.61 -6.34
N PHE A 94 10.67 -15.13 -6.49
CA PHE A 94 10.33 -13.76 -6.88
C PHE A 94 9.03 -13.34 -6.20
N CYS A 95 8.77 -12.04 -6.17
CA CYS A 95 7.60 -11.43 -5.57
C CYS A 95 6.30 -12.03 -6.11
N LEU A 96 5.34 -12.26 -5.21
CA LEU A 96 3.94 -12.46 -5.59
C LEU A 96 3.36 -11.12 -6.08
N ASN A 97 2.20 -11.19 -6.74
CA ASN A 97 1.42 -10.00 -7.07
C ASN A 97 0.73 -9.50 -5.79
N TYR A 98 1.02 -8.27 -5.38
CA TYR A 98 0.43 -7.61 -4.24
C TYR A 98 -0.45 -6.44 -4.68
N GLU A 99 -1.38 -6.10 -3.81
CA GLU A 99 -2.23 -4.93 -3.94
C GLU A 99 -2.28 -4.21 -2.60
N ILE A 100 -2.51 -2.90 -2.64
CA ILE A 100 -2.64 -2.06 -1.45
C ILE A 100 -3.99 -1.39 -1.37
N SER A 101 -4.48 -1.19 -0.16
CA SER A 101 -5.58 -0.28 0.14
C SER A 101 -5.05 0.73 1.15
N VAL A 102 -5.41 2.00 0.99
CA VAL A 102 -4.95 3.05 1.91
C VAL A 102 -6.12 3.79 2.52
N CYS A 103 -5.96 4.20 3.78
CA CYS A 103 -6.90 5.04 4.48
C CYS A 103 -6.51 6.49 4.28
N CYS A 104 -7.21 7.18 3.38
CA CYS A 104 -6.92 8.56 3.00
C CYS A 104 -7.76 9.55 3.78
N THR A 105 -7.11 10.55 4.38
CA THR A 105 -7.81 11.68 4.98
C THR A 105 -8.48 12.51 3.87
N PRO A 106 -9.75 12.90 4.04
CA PRO A 106 -10.43 13.79 3.09
C PRO A 106 -9.61 15.07 2.84
N ASP A 107 -9.56 15.51 1.58
CA ASP A 107 -8.88 16.75 1.17
C ASP A 107 -9.74 17.98 1.53
N ILE A 108 -9.90 18.18 2.83
CA ILE A 108 -10.68 19.24 3.45
C ILE A 108 -9.74 19.96 4.43
N PRO A 109 -9.53 21.28 4.31
CA PRO A 109 -8.56 22.01 5.13
C PRO A 109 -8.71 21.78 6.64
N GLU A 110 -9.94 21.66 7.12
CA GLU A 110 -10.30 21.37 8.51
C GLU A 110 -9.76 20.02 9.00
N CYS A 111 -9.63 19.03 8.10
CA CYS A 111 -9.11 17.70 8.41
C CYS A 111 -7.58 17.63 8.32
N LEU A 112 -6.96 18.52 7.54
CA LEU A 112 -5.51 18.58 7.35
C LEU A 112 -4.81 19.44 8.42
N THR A 113 -5.54 20.37 9.03
CA THR A 113 -5.01 21.31 10.05
C THR A 113 -5.02 20.75 11.47
N GLY A 114 -5.61 19.58 11.71
CA GLY A 114 -5.72 18.96 13.03
C GLY A 114 -4.45 18.27 13.57
N ALA A 115 -3.37 18.20 12.81
CA ALA A 115 -2.13 17.53 13.24
C ALA A 115 -1.22 18.39 14.14
N THR A 116 -1.77 19.31 14.94
CA THR A 116 -0.96 20.10 15.89
C THR A 116 -1.69 20.29 17.22
N THR A 117 -1.13 19.68 18.27
CA THR A 117 -1.40 19.86 19.72
C THR A 117 -2.64 19.11 20.23
N THR A 118 -2.55 18.16 21.17
CA THR A 118 -2.44 18.33 22.64
C THR A 118 -2.31 16.89 23.21
N SER A 119 -1.52 16.49 24.22
CA SER A 119 -0.97 17.10 25.44
C SER A 119 0.35 16.44 25.83
#